data_AF-K1ZEH3-F1
#
_entry.id   AF-K1ZEH3-F1
#
_cell.length_a   1.000
_cell.length_b   1.000
_cell.length_c   1.000
_cell.angle_alpha   90.00
_cell.angle_beta   90.00
_cell.angle_gamma   90.00
#
_symmetry.space_group_name_H-M   'P 1'
#
loop_
_entity.id
_entity.type
_entity.pdbx_description
1 polymer ?
#
loop_
_entity_poly.entity_id
_entity_poly.type
_entity_poly.pdbx_seq_one_letter_code
_entity_poly.pdbx_strand_id
1 'polypeptide(L)'
;KVQDGDLLLLFTDGITEAESPEGEFFGMDRLRQVVAREHSKPAAGVIAAVMESVRAFTGCDTFNDDISMLLLKFGTVTPHS
;
A
#
# COMPACT_ATOMS: atom_id res chain seq x y z
N LYS A 1 -11.76 16.26 -7.11
CA LYS A 1 -12.98 15.88 -6.37
C LYS A 1 -12.91 14.37 -6.18
N VAL A 2 -13.08 13.87 -4.96
CA VAL A 2 -13.05 12.43 -4.67
C VAL A 2 -14.36 11.78 -5.13
N GLN A 3 -14.29 10.58 -5.69
CA GLN A 3 -15.40 9.80 -6.23
C GLN A 3 -15.52 8.44 -5.52
N ASP A 4 -16.68 7.79 -5.70
CA ASP A 4 -16.87 6.42 -5.25
C ASP A 4 -15.86 5.48 -5.91
N GLY A 5 -15.21 4.65 -5.09
CA GLY A 5 -14.14 3.75 -5.51
C GLY A 5 -12.74 4.32 -5.34
N ASP A 6 -12.58 5.65 -5.17
CA ASP A 6 -11.27 6.28 -4.99
C ASP A 6 -10.57 5.75 -3.72
N LEU A 7 -9.24 5.75 -3.79
CA LEU A 7 -8.36 5.37 -2.68
C LEU A 7 -7.44 6.54 -2.31
N LEU A 8 -7.33 6.81 -1.02
CA LEU A 8 -6.30 7.68 -0.46
C LEU A 8 -5.41 6.83 0.44
N LEU A 9 -4.17 6.63 0.02
CA LEU A 9 -3.13 5.99 0.81
C LEU A 9 -2.21 7.06 1.40
N LEU A 10 -2.09 7.09 2.72
CA LEU A 10 -1.09 7.85 3.46
C LEU A 10 -0.07 6.85 4.02
N PHE A 11 1.21 7.17 3.95
CA PHE A 11 2.27 6.27 4.36
C PHE A 11 3.52 7.06 4.79
N THR A 12 4.39 6.41 5.56
CA THR A 12 5.76 6.89 5.83
C THR A 12 6.73 6.44 4.75
N ASP A 13 7.78 7.22 4.53
CA ASP A 13 8.86 6.95 3.56
C ASP A 13 9.54 5.59 3.75
N GLY A 14 9.52 5.00 4.95
CA GLY A 14 9.96 3.62 5.20
C GLY A 14 9.35 2.56 4.27
N ILE A 15 8.18 2.80 3.65
CA ILE A 15 7.65 1.95 2.56
C ILE A 15 8.45 2.11 1.27
N THR A 16 8.73 3.35 0.88
CA THR A 16 9.38 3.67 -0.39
C THR A 16 10.89 3.51 -0.34
N GLU A 17 11.50 3.66 0.83
CA GLU A 17 12.94 3.49 1.08
C GLU A 17 13.30 2.04 1.47
N ALA A 18 12.32 1.14 1.58
CA ALA A 18 12.57 -0.27 1.78
C ALA A 18 13.49 -0.82 0.67
N GLU A 19 14.65 -1.34 1.06
CA GLU A 19 15.77 -1.65 0.17
C GLU A 19 15.81 -3.15 -0.19
N SER A 20 16.06 -3.46 -1.46
CA SER A 20 16.33 -4.83 -1.92
C SER A 20 17.73 -5.29 -1.51
N PRO A 21 18.05 -6.60 -1.61
CA PRO A 21 19.40 -7.10 -1.37
C PRO A 21 20.48 -6.46 -2.27
N GLU A 22 20.09 -5.93 -3.44
CA GLU A 22 20.95 -5.26 -4.41
C GLU A 22 21.12 -3.75 -4.14
N GLY A 23 20.45 -3.23 -3.12
CA GLY A 23 20.51 -1.82 -2.75
C GLY A 23 19.51 -0.92 -3.47
N GLU A 24 18.48 -1.49 -4.10
CA GLU A 24 17.44 -0.71 -4.77
C GLU A 24 16.29 -0.39 -3.83
N PHE A 25 15.85 0.87 -3.79
CA PHE A 25 14.63 1.23 -3.07
C PHE A 25 13.36 0.73 -3.78
N PHE A 26 12.36 0.31 -2.99
CA PHE A 26 11.06 -0.13 -3.49
C PHE A 26 10.41 0.94 -4.36
N GLY A 27 10.43 2.18 -3.86
CA GLY A 27 10.08 3.37 -4.59
C GLY A 27 8.58 3.57 -4.81
N MET A 28 8.25 4.79 -5.25
CA MET A 28 6.88 5.22 -5.46
C MET A 28 6.17 4.47 -6.59
N ASP A 29 6.88 4.10 -7.64
CA ASP A 29 6.26 3.50 -8.83
C ASP A 29 5.76 2.08 -8.56
N ARG A 30 6.52 1.26 -7.84
CA ARG A 30 6.06 -0.07 -7.40
C ARG A 30 4.87 0.05 -6.45
N LEU A 31 4.91 0.99 -5.50
CA LEU A 31 3.78 1.27 -4.61
C LEU A 31 2.51 1.62 -5.39
N ARG A 32 2.59 2.55 -6.34
CA ARG A 32 1.46 2.94 -7.21
C ARG A 32 0.92 1.76 -8.00
N GLN A 33 1.79 0.93 -8.57
CA GLN A 33 1.39 -0.25 -9.35
C GLN A 33 0.61 -1.25 -8.49
N VAL A 34 1.08 -1.54 -7.27
CA VAL A 34 0.40 -2.45 -6.35
C VAL A 34 -0.98 -1.88 -5.97
N VAL A 35 -1.05 -0.62 -5.53
CA VAL A 35 -2.33 0.00 -5.14
C VAL A 35 -3.32 0.02 -6.31
N ALA A 36 -2.87 0.35 -7.52
CA ALA A 36 -3.71 0.38 -8.70
C ALA A 36 -4.21 -1.02 -9.09
N ARG A 37 -3.35 -2.05 -9.03
CA ARG A 37 -3.73 -3.44 -9.34
C ARG A 37 -4.76 -3.97 -8.36
N GLU A 38 -4.63 -3.59 -7.10
CA GLU A 38 -5.40 -4.15 -5.99
C GLU A 38 -6.62 -3.27 -5.62
N HIS A 39 -6.90 -2.19 -6.37
CA HIS A 39 -7.86 -1.15 -5.96
C HIS A 39 -9.28 -1.68 -5.66
N SER A 40 -9.67 -2.80 -6.28
CA SER A 40 -10.99 -3.42 -6.11
C SER A 40 -11.14 -4.18 -4.79
N LYS A 41 -10.05 -4.47 -4.09
CA LYS A 41 -10.08 -5.14 -2.79
C LYS A 41 -10.63 -4.22 -1.69
N PRO A 42 -11.12 -4.80 -0.57
CA PRO A 42 -11.33 -4.04 0.66
C PRO A 42 -10.03 -3.36 1.11
N ALA A 43 -10.14 -2.25 1.85
CA ALA A 43 -8.97 -1.47 2.25
C ALA A 43 -7.87 -2.30 2.95
N ALA A 44 -8.25 -3.20 3.86
CA ALA A 44 -7.32 -4.11 4.51
C ALA A 44 -6.61 -5.05 3.52
N GLY A 45 -7.29 -5.48 2.45
CA GLY A 45 -6.72 -6.33 1.40
C GLY A 45 -5.69 -5.58 0.54
N VAL A 46 -5.89 -4.28 0.30
CA VAL A 46 -4.90 -3.44 -0.37
C VAL A 46 -3.66 -3.23 0.50
N ILE A 47 -3.85 -2.92 1.79
CA ILE A 47 -2.75 -2.79 2.77
C ILE A 47 -1.92 -4.09 2.82
N ALA A 48 -2.58 -5.24 2.92
CA ALA A 48 -1.91 -6.54 2.94
C ALA A 48 -1.09 -6.79 1.66
N ALA A 49 -1.65 -6.47 0.49
CA ALA A 49 -0.95 -6.64 -0.78
C ALA A 49 0.27 -5.71 -0.94
N VAL A 50 0.20 -4.48 -0.42
CA VAL A 50 1.36 -3.58 -0.36
C VAL A 50 2.44 -4.20 0.53
N MET A 51 2.10 -4.64 1.75
CA MET A 51 3.06 -5.26 2.66
C MET A 51 3.72 -6.52 2.07
N GLU A 52 2.93 -7.38 1.43
CA GLU A 52 3.44 -8.57 0.74
C GLU A 52 4.39 -8.21 -0.39
N SER A 53 4.04 -7.20 -1.20
CA SER A 53 4.91 -6.74 -2.29
C SER A 53 6.22 -6.15 -1.79
N VAL A 54 6.21 -5.41 -0.66
CA VAL A 54 7.44 -4.88 -0.06
C VAL A 54 8.29 -6.03 0.48
N ARG A 55 7.71 -6.98 1.23
CA ARG A 55 8.44 -8.18 1.72
C ARG A 55 9.06 -9.00 0.59
N ALA A 56 8.30 -9.22 -0.48
CA ALA A 56 8.79 -9.97 -1.64
C ALA A 56 9.94 -9.23 -2.35
N PHE A 57 9.93 -7.90 -2.35
CA PHE A 57 10.98 -7.08 -2.96
C PHE A 57 12.24 -7.01 -2.10
N THR A 58 12.10 -6.81 -0.79
CA THR A 58 13.23 -6.73 0.15
C THR A 58 13.82 -8.11 0.48
N GLY A 59 13.03 -9.17 0.29
CA GLY A 59 13.41 -10.54 0.68
C GLY A 59 13.49 -10.75 2.20
N CYS A 60 12.91 -9.83 2.98
CA CYS A 60 13.01 -9.82 4.44
C CYS A 60 11.64 -9.60 5.10
N ASP A 61 11.44 -10.24 6.26
CA ASP A 61 10.21 -10.09 7.07
C ASP A 61 10.26 -8.92 8.07
N THR A 62 11.45 -8.35 8.26
CA THR A 62 11.76 -7.23 9.14
C THR A 62 12.25 -6.06 8.31
N PHE A 63 11.78 -4.86 8.63
CA PHE A 63 12.18 -3.62 7.99
C PHE A 63 13.14 -2.85 8.90
N ASN A 64 14.11 -2.17 8.31
CA ASN A 64 15.09 -1.38 9.06
C ASN A 64 14.52 -0.07 9.60
N ASP A 65 13.40 0.39 9.02
CA ASP A 65 12.73 1.65 9.35
C ASP A 65 11.25 1.42 9.70
N ASP A 66 10.64 2.41 10.34
CA ASP A 66 9.24 2.39 10.76
C ASP A 66 8.29 2.50 9.57
N ILE A 67 7.55 1.42 9.32
CA ILE A 67 6.52 1.36 8.28
C ILE A 67 5.14 1.64 8.89
N SER A 68 4.51 2.71 8.41
CA SER A 68 3.12 3.05 8.75
C SER A 68 2.30 3.33 7.49
N MET A 69 1.05 2.86 7.48
CA MET A 69 0.11 3.09 6.38
C MET A 69 -1.33 3.32 6.89
N LEU A 70 -2.03 4.25 6.26
CA LEU A 70 -3.47 4.46 6.41
C LEU A 70 -4.11 4.49 5.03
N LEU A 71 -5.09 3.64 4.79
CA LEU A 71 -5.84 3.61 3.54
C LEU A 71 -7.30 3.96 3.79
N LEU A 72 -7.78 5.00 3.11
CA LEU A 72 -9.20 5.33 3.04
C LEU A 72 -9.74 4.89 1.68
N LYS A 73 -10.84 4.13 1.71
CA LYS A 73 -11.62 3.79 0.51
C LYS A 73 -12.92 4.55 0.54
N PHE A 74 -13.14 5.40 -0.46
CA PHE A 74 -14.34 6.18 -0.59
C PHE A 74 -15.41 5.32 -1.29
N GLY A 75 -16.60 5.29 -0.72
CA GLY A 75 -17.73 4.59 -1.29
C GLY A 75 -19.01 5.03 -0.61
N THR A 76 -20.13 4.84 -1.30
CA THR A 76 -21.44 5.03 -0.71
C THR A 76 -21.68 3.99 0.38
N VAL A 77 -21.90 4.45 1.61
CA VAL A 77 -22.40 3.60 2.69
C VAL A 77 -23.84 3.27 2.34
N THR A 78 -24.11 2.04 1.91
CA THR A 78 -25.49 1.55 1.83
C THR A 78 -25.98 1.37 3.27
N PRO A 79 -26.99 2.13 3.74
CA PRO A 79 -27.49 1.97 5.10
C PRO A 79 -28.00 0.54 5.26
N HIS A 80 -27.55 -0.17 6.30
CA HIS A 80 -28.23 -1.40 6.72
C HIS A 80 -29.66 -1.03 7.14
N SER A 81 -30.64 -1.65 6.48
CA SER A 81 -32.06 -1.59 6.85
C SER A 81 -32.31 -2.32 8.16
#